data_AF-A0A6H0XPF1-F1
#
_entry.id   AF-A0A6H0XPF1-F1
#
_cell.length_a   1.000
_cell.length_b   1.000
_cell.length_c   1.000
_cell.angle_alpha   90.00
_cell.angle_beta   90.00
_cell.angle_gamma   90.00
#
_symmetry.space_group_name_H-M   'P 1'
#
loop_
_entity.id
_entity.type
_entity.pdbx_description
1 polymer ?
#
loop_
_entity_poly.entity_id
_entity_poly.type
_entity_poly.pdbx_seq_one_letter_code
_entity_poly.pdbx_strand_id
1 'polypeptide(L)'
;MRFNIAVVFTSGASLCSALVIGRSSMTGDLTTVEHLAKFDDANAGLVNGVPARGLTPLGPYENLYYDNLGVISDNVVAAGLKPQSAPNVLGYDVVANAQGTPQIRSDYDDSKTNHFDLKSFYFGCVASTQETTSSKPLDCSVTYTGYRNNVQIAQDTAHFTAALTTVTANMLKVQARGFTGLDRIVFKTNGLVASTALAVLFDNLDYVVYLKE
;
A
#
# COMPACT_ATOMS: atom_id res chain seq x y z
N MET A 1 -10.23 -47.32 -32.29
CA MET A 1 -10.17 -46.03 -33.02
C MET A 1 -9.10 -45.17 -32.36
N ARG A 2 -8.04 -44.82 -33.09
CA ARG A 2 -6.97 -43.92 -32.62
C ARG A 2 -7.18 -42.58 -33.32
N PHE A 3 -7.30 -41.48 -32.58
CA PHE A 3 -7.34 -40.14 -33.13
C PHE A 3 -5.96 -39.51 -33.00
N ASN A 4 -5.31 -39.23 -34.13
CA ASN A 4 -4.13 -38.38 -34.21
C ASN A 4 -4.62 -36.93 -34.37
N ILE A 5 -4.20 -36.04 -33.48
CA ILE A 5 -4.40 -34.60 -33.62
C ILE A 5 -3.07 -34.00 -34.05
N ALA A 6 -3.03 -33.43 -35.25
CA ALA A 6 -1.93 -32.64 -35.75
C ALA A 6 -2.04 -31.21 -35.22
N VAL A 7 -0.95 -30.66 -34.69
CA VAL A 7 -0.85 -29.26 -34.27
C VAL A 7 -0.10 -28.49 -35.36
N VAL A 8 -0.79 -27.52 -35.95
CA VAL A 8 -0.22 -26.55 -36.90
C VAL A 8 0.29 -25.36 -36.11
N PHE A 9 1.57 -25.02 -36.24
CA PHE A 9 2.15 -23.79 -35.69
C PHE A 9 2.03 -22.66 -36.72
N THR A 10 1.26 -21.64 -36.41
CA THR A 10 1.33 -20.33 -37.06
C THR A 10 1.96 -19.33 -36.10
N SER A 11 2.99 -18.65 -36.59
CA SER A 11 3.77 -17.62 -35.91
C SER A 11 3.03 -16.28 -35.88
N GLY A 12 2.94 -15.64 -34.71
CA GLY A 12 2.59 -14.22 -34.62
C GLY A 12 2.06 -13.77 -33.26
N ALA A 13 2.63 -12.67 -32.75
CA ALA A 13 2.30 -11.90 -31.54
C ALA A 13 2.87 -12.42 -30.19
N SER A 14 3.89 -11.70 -29.72
CA SER A 14 4.39 -11.76 -28.35
C SER A 14 3.36 -11.15 -27.39
N LEU A 15 2.59 -12.01 -26.73
CA LEU A 15 1.86 -11.69 -25.51
C LEU A 15 2.79 -12.07 -24.36
N CYS A 16 3.26 -11.09 -23.59
CA CYS A 16 3.91 -11.34 -22.31
C CYS A 16 2.82 -11.76 -21.32
N SER A 17 2.38 -13.01 -21.41
CA SER A 17 1.48 -13.61 -20.43
C SER A 17 2.26 -13.81 -19.13
N ALA A 18 1.82 -13.14 -18.06
CA ALA A 18 2.26 -13.45 -16.71
C ALA A 18 1.97 -14.94 -16.44
N LEU A 19 3.03 -15.73 -16.25
CA LEU A 19 2.93 -17.14 -15.91
C LEU A 19 2.51 -17.26 -14.45
N VAL A 20 1.22 -17.46 -14.20
CA VAL A 20 0.71 -17.88 -12.89
C VAL A 20 1.02 -19.36 -12.73
N ILE A 21 2.09 -19.70 -11.99
CA ILE A 21 2.34 -21.10 -11.58
C ILE A 21 1.53 -21.35 -10.30
N GLY A 22 0.24 -21.63 -10.46
CA GLY A 22 -0.59 -22.13 -9.37
C GLY A 22 -0.27 -23.60 -9.10
N ARG A 23 0.45 -23.90 -8.01
CA ARG A 23 0.46 -25.25 -7.41
C ARG A 23 -0.75 -25.36 -6.49
N SER A 24 -1.79 -26.07 -6.93
CA SER A 24 -2.93 -26.41 -6.07
C SER A 24 -2.63 -27.70 -5.30
N SER A 25 -2.59 -27.62 -3.98
CA SER A 25 -2.58 -28.77 -3.07
C SER A 25 -4.01 -28.98 -2.58
N MET A 26 -4.62 -30.14 -2.90
CA MET A 26 -5.98 -30.46 -2.47
C MET A 26 -6.00 -31.00 -1.03
N THR A 27 -6.00 -30.08 -0.08
CA THR A 27 -6.50 -30.26 1.29
C THR A 27 -7.15 -28.96 1.75
N GLY A 28 -8.36 -28.62 1.26
CA GLY A 28 -9.12 -27.43 1.69
C GLY A 28 -8.28 -26.15 1.81
N ASP A 29 -7.35 -25.97 0.87
CA ASP A 29 -6.28 -24.97 0.92
C ASP A 29 -6.81 -23.70 0.26
N LEU A 30 -6.92 -22.61 1.03
CA LEU A 30 -7.41 -21.33 0.49
C LEU A 30 -6.55 -20.92 -0.70
N THR A 31 -7.18 -20.42 -1.77
CA THR A 31 -6.42 -19.90 -2.91
C THR A 31 -5.65 -18.66 -2.48
N THR A 32 -4.33 -18.67 -2.67
CA THR A 32 -3.47 -17.53 -2.33
C THR A 32 -3.10 -16.70 -3.56
N VAL A 33 -3.06 -15.37 -3.40
CA VAL A 33 -2.51 -14.45 -4.42
C VAL A 33 -1.48 -13.54 -3.76
N GLU A 34 -0.30 -13.43 -4.37
CA GLU A 34 0.74 -12.51 -3.92
C GLU A 34 0.59 -11.16 -4.64
N HIS A 35 0.73 -10.08 -3.87
CA HIS A 35 0.64 -8.72 -4.39
C HIS A 35 1.88 -7.91 -3.99
N LEU A 36 2.29 -7.04 -4.90
CA LEU A 36 3.23 -5.95 -4.66
C LEU A 36 2.55 -4.66 -5.12
N ALA A 37 1.79 -4.05 -4.21
CA ALA A 37 1.01 -2.86 -4.51
C ALA A 37 1.93 -1.64 -4.67
N LYS A 38 2.03 -1.19 -5.92
CA LYS A 38 2.82 -0.01 -6.34
C LYS A 38 1.98 1.24 -6.53
N PHE A 39 0.67 1.08 -6.70
CA PHE A 39 -0.29 2.16 -6.98
C PHE A 39 -0.08 2.88 -8.32
N ASP A 40 0.80 2.38 -9.19
CA ASP A 40 1.14 3.01 -10.47
C ASP A 40 -0.05 3.06 -11.45
N ASP A 41 -1.00 2.14 -11.32
CA ASP A 41 -2.23 2.04 -12.10
C ASP A 41 -3.46 2.65 -11.39
N ALA A 42 -3.29 3.14 -10.16
CA ALA A 42 -4.34 3.80 -9.42
C ALA A 42 -4.43 5.28 -9.82
N ASN A 43 -5.66 5.77 -9.98
CA ASN A 43 -5.89 7.19 -10.23
C ASN A 43 -5.52 7.98 -8.97
N ALA A 44 -4.46 8.79 -9.06
CA ALA A 44 -4.16 9.77 -8.02
C ALA A 44 -5.36 10.72 -7.91
N GLY A 45 -5.90 10.89 -6.71
CA GLY A 45 -7.13 11.66 -6.43
C GLY A 45 -6.99 13.18 -6.58
N LEU A 46 -6.13 13.64 -7.49
CA LEU A 46 -5.72 15.01 -7.64
C LEU A 46 -6.71 15.78 -8.52
N VAL A 47 -7.41 16.72 -7.89
CA VAL A 47 -8.02 17.84 -8.60
C VAL A 47 -6.93 18.88 -8.86
N ASN A 48 -6.78 19.33 -10.11
CA ASN A 48 -5.84 20.41 -10.46
C ASN A 48 -6.02 21.63 -9.53
N GLY A 49 -4.94 22.08 -8.90
CA GLY A 49 -4.93 23.27 -8.02
C GLY A 49 -5.24 22.99 -6.54
N VAL A 50 -5.50 21.74 -6.15
CA VAL A 50 -5.58 21.33 -4.74
C VAL A 50 -4.26 20.64 -4.37
N PRO A 51 -3.59 20.99 -3.25
CA PRO A 51 -2.41 20.25 -2.79
C PRO A 51 -2.73 18.76 -2.76
N ALA A 52 -1.82 17.90 -3.24
CA ALA A 52 -2.05 16.46 -3.18
C ALA A 52 -2.19 16.03 -1.73
N ARG A 53 -3.42 15.71 -1.35
CA ARG A 53 -3.75 15.20 -0.05
C ARG A 53 -4.41 13.86 -0.27
N GLY A 54 -4.06 12.87 0.54
CA GLY A 54 -4.77 11.59 0.62
C GLY A 54 -6.16 11.74 1.23
N LEU A 55 -6.96 12.73 0.80
CA LEU A 55 -8.30 13.01 1.31
C LEU A 55 -9.35 12.07 0.73
N THR A 56 -9.11 11.56 -0.48
CA THR A 56 -10.01 10.57 -1.10
C THR A 56 -9.46 9.19 -0.81
N PRO A 57 -10.16 8.36 0.00
CA PRO A 57 -9.79 6.97 0.18
C PRO A 57 -9.69 6.24 -1.17
N LEU A 58 -8.67 5.42 -1.34
CA LEU A 58 -8.46 4.61 -2.54
C LEU A 58 -9.59 3.58 -2.72
N GLY A 59 -10.14 3.07 -1.61
CA GLY A 59 -11.19 2.05 -1.67
C GLY A 59 -10.62 0.67 -2.05
N PRO A 60 -11.37 -0.17 -2.81
CA PRO A 60 -10.88 -1.48 -3.23
C PRO A 60 -9.73 -1.36 -4.25
N TYR A 61 -8.61 -2.01 -3.96
CA TYR A 61 -7.45 -2.11 -4.84
C TYR A 61 -6.71 -3.41 -4.53
N GLU A 62 -6.34 -4.18 -5.56
CA GLU A 62 -5.57 -5.44 -5.40
C GLU A 62 -6.04 -6.31 -4.22
N ASN A 63 -7.33 -6.67 -4.22
CA ASN A 63 -7.93 -7.58 -3.23
C ASN A 63 -8.06 -7.06 -1.79
N LEU A 64 -7.63 -5.83 -1.48
CA LEU A 64 -7.83 -5.18 -0.17
C LEU A 64 -8.59 -3.85 -0.31
N TYR A 65 -9.13 -3.35 0.80
CA TYR A 65 -9.77 -2.04 0.87
C TYR A 65 -8.93 -1.08 1.68
N TYR A 66 -8.73 0.12 1.16
CA TYR A 66 -7.89 1.17 1.72
C TYR A 66 -8.76 2.33 2.24
N ASP A 67 -9.01 2.36 3.55
CA ASP A 67 -9.79 3.40 4.22
C ASP A 67 -8.88 4.53 4.72
N ASN A 68 -9.29 5.78 4.50
CA ASN A 68 -8.54 7.01 4.89
C ASN A 68 -7.06 6.98 4.44
N LEU A 69 -6.82 6.34 3.30
CA LEU A 69 -5.55 6.20 2.63
C LEU A 69 -5.79 6.51 1.15
N GLY A 70 -5.13 7.54 0.62
CA GLY A 70 -5.31 8.01 -0.74
C GLY A 70 -4.04 7.88 -1.57
N VAL A 71 -4.21 7.83 -2.90
CA VAL A 71 -3.08 7.80 -3.83
C VAL A 71 -2.63 9.21 -4.15
N ILE A 72 -1.33 9.44 -4.00
CA ILE A 72 -0.64 10.72 -4.16
C ILE A 72 0.38 10.54 -5.28
N SER A 73 0.36 11.41 -6.28
CA SER A 73 1.33 11.33 -7.37
C SER A 73 2.71 11.81 -6.94
N ASP A 74 3.72 11.15 -7.48
CA ASP A 74 5.14 11.43 -7.26
C ASP A 74 5.49 12.86 -7.62
N ASN A 75 4.87 13.46 -8.64
CA ASN A 75 5.07 14.84 -9.05
C ASN A 75 4.72 15.84 -7.93
N VAL A 76 3.85 15.46 -7.01
CA VAL A 76 3.52 16.26 -5.81
C VAL A 76 4.34 15.83 -4.59
N VAL A 77 4.75 14.56 -4.52
CA VAL A 77 5.71 14.03 -3.53
C VAL A 77 7.16 14.45 -3.83
N ALA A 78 7.44 14.94 -5.05
CA ALA A 78 8.76 15.13 -5.65
C ALA A 78 9.67 16.08 -4.88
N ALA A 79 9.15 16.76 -3.87
CA ALA A 79 9.94 17.37 -2.84
C ALA A 79 9.81 16.56 -1.55
N GLY A 80 10.85 15.83 -1.18
CA GLY A 80 10.97 15.25 0.14
C GLY A 80 11.30 13.77 0.14
N LEU A 81 10.42 12.90 -0.33
CA LEU A 81 10.69 11.46 -0.35
C LEU A 81 10.95 10.98 -1.77
N LYS A 82 11.83 9.98 -1.90
CA LYS A 82 12.00 9.21 -3.13
C LYS A 82 11.16 7.93 -3.03
N PRO A 83 10.02 7.86 -3.75
CA PRO A 83 9.26 6.63 -3.91
C PRO A 83 10.13 5.49 -4.45
N GLN A 84 9.75 4.27 -4.14
CA GLN A 84 10.32 3.06 -4.73
C GLN A 84 9.65 2.71 -6.07
N SER A 85 8.35 2.97 -6.17
CA SER A 85 7.54 2.90 -7.39
C SER A 85 7.21 4.32 -7.83
N ALA A 86 7.25 4.56 -9.14
CA ALA A 86 6.75 5.78 -9.73
C ALA A 86 5.73 5.38 -10.79
N PRO A 87 4.61 6.12 -10.91
CA PRO A 87 4.47 7.52 -10.51
C PRO A 87 3.68 7.77 -9.22
N ASN A 88 3.29 6.76 -8.44
CA ASN A 88 2.33 6.98 -7.35
C ASN A 88 2.77 6.34 -6.04
N VAL A 89 2.30 6.92 -4.94
CA VAL A 89 2.42 6.34 -3.59
C VAL A 89 1.09 6.42 -2.88
N LEU A 90 0.92 5.58 -1.85
CA LEU A 90 -0.20 5.68 -0.94
C LEU A 90 0.15 6.64 0.19
N GLY A 91 -0.82 7.35 0.76
CA GLY A 91 -0.54 8.17 1.94
C GLY A 91 -1.78 8.75 2.60
N TYR A 92 -1.54 9.36 3.75
CA TYR A 92 -2.52 10.15 4.48
C TYR A 92 -1.83 11.36 5.12
N ASP A 93 -2.58 12.43 5.35
CA ASP A 93 -2.09 13.60 6.09
C ASP A 93 -2.83 13.76 7.43
N VAL A 94 -2.43 14.76 8.21
CA VAL A 94 -3.09 15.09 9.48
C VAL A 94 -4.59 15.40 9.33
N VAL A 95 -5.04 15.87 8.16
CA VAL A 95 -6.45 16.17 7.89
C VAL A 95 -7.23 14.89 7.64
N ALA A 96 -6.72 14.01 6.79
CA ALA A 96 -7.29 12.69 6.54
C ALA A 96 -7.36 11.85 7.83
N ASN A 97 -6.30 11.90 8.66
CA ASN A 97 -6.29 11.24 9.96
C ASN A 97 -7.32 11.82 10.95
N ALA A 98 -7.70 13.10 10.81
CA ALA A 98 -8.77 13.70 11.62
C ALA A 98 -10.18 13.27 11.14
N GLN A 99 -10.32 12.83 9.88
CA GLN A 99 -11.57 12.36 9.30
C GLN A 99 -11.83 10.88 9.57
N GLY A 100 -10.78 10.10 9.84
CA GLY A 100 -10.90 8.74 10.30
C GLY A 100 -9.56 8.04 10.40
N THR A 101 -9.60 6.81 10.92
CA THR A 101 -8.40 6.00 11.12
C THR A 101 -7.87 5.46 9.78
N PRO A 102 -6.60 5.69 9.41
CA PRO A 102 -5.97 5.07 8.25
C PRO A 102 -5.84 3.56 8.47
N GLN A 103 -6.46 2.76 7.60
CA GLN A 103 -6.46 1.30 7.74
C GLN A 103 -6.61 0.59 6.38
N ILE A 104 -6.09 -0.63 6.32
CA ILE A 104 -6.29 -1.55 5.20
C ILE A 104 -7.04 -2.76 5.72
N ARG A 105 -8.07 -3.22 5.01
CA ARG A 105 -8.90 -4.36 5.42
C ARG A 105 -9.19 -5.33 4.28
N SER A 106 -9.34 -6.62 4.62
CA SER A 106 -9.80 -7.65 3.69
C SER A 106 -11.31 -7.63 3.50
N ASP A 107 -12.08 -7.22 4.51
CA ASP A 107 -13.55 -7.25 4.46
C ASP A 107 -14.11 -5.94 3.87
N TYR A 108 -14.88 -6.04 2.80
CA TYR A 108 -15.61 -4.98 2.11
C TYR A 108 -16.64 -5.61 1.16
N ASP A 109 -17.59 -4.81 0.65
CA ASP A 109 -18.61 -5.28 -0.29
C ASP A 109 -17.94 -5.96 -1.50
N ASP A 110 -18.43 -7.15 -1.87
CA ASP A 110 -17.87 -8.02 -2.92
C ASP A 110 -16.44 -8.53 -2.69
N SER A 111 -15.89 -8.38 -1.48
CA SER A 111 -14.56 -8.90 -1.17
C SER A 111 -14.50 -10.42 -1.28
N LYS A 112 -13.56 -10.89 -2.10
CA LYS A 112 -13.17 -12.31 -2.19
C LYS A 112 -12.06 -12.67 -1.21
N THR A 113 -11.56 -11.74 -0.41
CA THR A 113 -10.43 -11.98 0.50
C THR A 113 -10.92 -12.40 1.87
N ASN A 114 -10.45 -13.55 2.36
CA ASN A 114 -10.68 -14.03 3.71
C ASN A 114 -9.78 -13.30 4.72
N HIS A 115 -8.47 -13.31 4.48
CA HIS A 115 -7.45 -12.64 5.28
C HIS A 115 -6.21 -12.38 4.43
N PHE A 116 -5.24 -11.67 4.99
CA PHE A 116 -3.97 -11.40 4.35
C PHE A 116 -2.79 -11.44 5.33
N ASP A 117 -1.62 -11.69 4.77
CA ASP A 117 -0.33 -11.64 5.46
C ASP A 117 0.45 -10.44 4.92
N LEU A 118 0.74 -9.46 5.77
CA LEU A 118 1.60 -8.34 5.39
C LEU A 118 3.06 -8.75 5.56
N LYS A 119 3.85 -8.71 4.48
CA LYS A 119 5.26 -9.07 4.49
C LYS A 119 6.15 -7.86 4.71
N SER A 120 5.99 -6.82 3.88
CA SER A 120 6.80 -5.61 3.97
C SER A 120 6.12 -4.40 3.34
N PHE A 121 6.60 -3.21 3.65
CA PHE A 121 6.21 -1.98 3.00
C PHE A 121 7.35 -0.96 3.11
N TYR A 122 7.36 0.04 2.25
CA TYR A 122 8.20 1.23 2.43
C TYR A 122 7.38 2.33 3.06
N PHE A 123 7.97 3.12 3.96
CA PHE A 123 7.33 4.31 4.50
C PHE A 123 8.29 5.47 4.72
N GLY A 124 7.74 6.66 4.80
CA GLY A 124 8.43 7.85 5.28
C GLY A 124 7.44 8.96 5.57
N CYS A 125 7.93 10.04 6.17
CA CYS A 125 7.13 11.23 6.41
C CYS A 125 7.74 12.47 5.79
N VAL A 126 6.87 13.37 5.35
CA VAL A 126 7.24 14.70 4.90
C VAL A 126 6.44 15.75 5.65
N ALA A 127 7.07 16.89 5.92
CA ALA A 127 6.36 18.12 6.22
C ALA A 127 5.83 18.70 4.89
N SER A 128 4.53 18.55 4.65
CA SER A 128 3.80 19.33 3.66
C SER A 128 3.65 20.74 4.18
N THR A 129 4.19 21.73 3.50
CA THR A 129 3.82 23.13 3.77
C THR A 129 2.71 23.47 2.79
N GLN A 130 1.56 23.94 3.30
CA GLN A 130 0.39 24.28 2.45
C GLN A 130 0.71 25.33 1.37
N GLU A 131 1.86 25.99 1.47
CA GLU A 131 2.24 27.19 0.71
C GLU A 131 3.47 27.00 -0.19
N THR A 132 4.14 25.84 -0.20
CA THR A 132 5.35 25.69 -1.05
C THR A 132 5.35 24.40 -1.86
N THR A 133 5.94 24.50 -3.05
CA THR A 133 6.28 23.39 -3.96
C THR A 133 7.36 22.47 -3.39
N SER A 134 7.72 22.61 -2.10
CA SER A 134 8.79 21.86 -1.46
C SER A 134 8.31 21.22 -0.15
N SER A 135 8.05 19.91 -0.16
CA SER A 135 7.96 19.13 1.09
C SER A 135 9.36 18.68 1.51
N LYS A 136 9.58 18.57 2.82
CA LYS A 136 10.87 18.16 3.39
C LYS A 136 10.69 16.88 4.19
N PRO A 137 11.63 15.91 4.14
CA PRO A 137 11.60 14.75 5.02
C PRO A 137 11.59 15.17 6.48
N LEU A 138 10.75 14.52 7.27
CA LEU A 138 10.65 14.79 8.70
C LEU A 138 10.68 13.48 9.47
N ASP A 139 11.38 13.49 10.60
CA ASP A 139 11.38 12.39 11.56
C ASP A 139 9.95 12.08 11.99
N CYS A 140 9.61 10.80 11.99
CA CYS A 140 8.31 10.35 12.44
C CYS A 140 8.36 8.88 12.86
N SER A 141 7.29 8.41 13.48
CA SER A 141 7.08 6.99 13.63
C SER A 141 5.62 6.63 13.40
N VAL A 142 5.41 5.42 12.89
CA VAL A 142 4.09 4.85 12.66
C VAL A 142 3.99 3.55 13.43
N THR A 143 3.04 3.49 14.35
CA THR A 143 2.60 2.22 14.93
C THR A 143 1.60 1.59 13.99
N TYR A 144 1.84 0.33 13.62
CA TYR A 144 0.94 -0.45 12.79
C TYR A 144 0.45 -1.67 13.57
N THR A 145 -0.87 -1.85 13.61
CA THR A 145 -1.54 -2.85 14.46
C THR A 145 -2.40 -3.75 13.61
N GLY A 146 -2.11 -5.05 13.62
CA GLY A 146 -2.83 -6.09 12.89
C GLY A 146 -3.92 -6.73 13.74
N TYR A 147 -5.09 -6.95 13.13
CA TYR A 147 -6.27 -7.52 13.77
C TYR A 147 -6.83 -8.69 12.96
N ARG A 148 -7.42 -9.66 13.65
CA ARG A 148 -8.25 -10.74 13.10
C ARG A 148 -9.51 -10.86 13.96
N ASN A 149 -10.69 -10.84 13.35
CA ASN A 149 -11.97 -10.86 14.08
C ASN A 149 -12.06 -9.81 15.21
N ASN A 150 -11.60 -8.57 14.94
CA ASN A 150 -11.51 -7.46 15.91
C ASN A 150 -10.56 -7.68 17.11
N VAL A 151 -9.81 -8.78 17.16
CA VAL A 151 -8.77 -9.01 18.17
C VAL A 151 -7.42 -8.57 17.61
N GLN A 152 -6.68 -7.78 18.38
CA GLN A 152 -5.30 -7.43 18.05
C GLN A 152 -4.42 -8.68 18.13
N ILE A 153 -3.75 -9.02 17.04
CA ILE A 153 -2.88 -10.21 16.95
C ILE A 153 -1.41 -9.86 16.66
N ALA A 154 -1.13 -8.64 16.19
CA ALA A 154 0.22 -8.15 15.97
C ALA A 154 0.27 -6.62 16.16
N GLN A 155 1.40 -6.11 16.63
CA GLN A 155 1.67 -4.68 16.70
C GLN A 155 3.17 -4.43 16.68
N ASP A 156 3.59 -3.42 15.93
CA ASP A 156 4.98 -2.97 15.90
C ASP A 156 5.01 -1.48 15.53
N THR A 157 6.17 -0.84 15.68
CA THR A 157 6.37 0.58 15.38
C THR A 157 7.62 0.79 14.55
N ALA A 158 7.44 1.44 13.40
CA ALA A 158 8.54 1.80 12.54
C ALA A 158 8.93 3.27 12.75
N HIS A 159 10.23 3.54 12.77
CA HIS A 159 10.80 4.88 12.97
C HIS A 159 11.53 5.34 11.71
N PHE A 160 11.08 6.44 11.13
CA PHE A 160 11.73 7.08 10.00
C PHE A 160 12.54 8.28 10.50
N THR A 161 13.81 8.34 10.12
CA THR A 161 14.70 9.46 10.46
C THR A 161 15.20 10.11 9.19
N ALA A 162 14.96 11.41 9.08
CA ALA A 162 15.45 12.30 8.05
C ALA A 162 16.72 13.02 8.53
N ALA A 163 17.77 13.00 7.70
CA ALA A 163 18.92 13.86 7.97
C ALA A 163 18.52 15.34 7.80
N LEU A 164 18.92 16.19 8.76
CA LEU A 164 18.49 17.58 8.88
C LEU A 164 18.78 18.45 7.63
N THR A 165 19.80 18.08 6.86
CA THR A 165 20.25 18.79 5.64
C THR A 165 19.67 18.22 4.35
N THR A 166 18.92 17.12 4.43
CA THR A 166 18.46 16.39 3.26
C THR A 166 17.19 17.01 2.70
N VAL A 167 17.25 17.36 1.41
CA VAL A 167 16.07 17.85 0.65
C VAL A 167 15.23 16.67 0.15
N THR A 168 15.87 15.53 -0.14
CA THR A 168 15.19 14.30 -0.58
C THR A 168 15.77 13.07 0.13
N ALA A 169 14.93 12.28 0.80
CA ALA A 169 15.31 11.05 1.50
C ALA A 169 14.69 9.81 0.87
N ASN A 170 15.39 8.67 0.93
CA ASN A 170 14.81 7.39 0.56
C ASN A 170 13.79 6.95 1.61
N MET A 171 12.70 6.32 1.19
CA MET A 171 11.77 5.67 2.12
C MET A 171 12.44 4.50 2.84
N LEU A 172 12.03 4.26 4.08
CA LEU A 172 12.51 3.15 4.90
C LEU A 172 11.71 1.89 4.58
N LYS A 173 12.39 0.79 4.24
CA LYS A 173 11.77 -0.53 4.14
C LYS A 173 11.51 -1.11 5.53
N VAL A 174 10.27 -1.49 5.80
CA VAL A 174 9.82 -2.14 7.04
C VAL A 174 9.49 -3.59 6.76
N GLN A 175 9.93 -4.48 7.65
CA GLN A 175 9.62 -5.91 7.61
C GLN A 175 8.51 -6.19 8.63
N ALA A 176 7.32 -6.53 8.17
CA ALA A 176 6.15 -6.77 9.01
C ALA A 176 6.15 -8.23 9.53
N ARG A 177 7.19 -8.62 10.27
CA ARG A 177 7.32 -10.00 10.78
C ARG A 177 6.19 -10.32 11.77
N GLY A 178 5.51 -11.46 11.56
CA GLY A 178 4.42 -11.90 12.43
C GLY A 178 3.06 -11.25 12.14
N PHE A 179 2.95 -10.46 11.07
CA PHE A 179 1.69 -9.87 10.61
C PHE A 179 0.96 -10.83 9.65
N THR A 180 0.59 -12.01 10.17
CA THR A 180 -0.07 -13.09 9.42
C THR A 180 -1.51 -13.28 9.87
N GLY A 181 -2.41 -13.66 8.97
CA GLY A 181 -3.81 -13.96 9.26
C GLY A 181 -4.64 -12.71 9.57
N LEU A 182 -4.31 -11.56 8.98
CA LEU A 182 -4.97 -10.28 9.26
C LEU A 182 -6.27 -10.14 8.48
N ASP A 183 -7.29 -9.59 9.12
CA ASP A 183 -8.45 -8.99 8.43
C ASP A 183 -8.28 -7.50 8.23
N ARG A 184 -7.45 -6.89 9.08
CA ARG A 184 -7.29 -5.45 9.12
C ARG A 184 -5.93 -5.09 9.69
N ILE A 185 -5.34 -4.05 9.14
CA ILE A 185 -4.20 -3.34 9.73
C ILE A 185 -4.54 -1.86 9.87
N VAL A 186 -4.23 -1.29 11.02
CA VAL A 186 -4.45 0.12 11.36
C VAL A 186 -3.10 0.81 11.51
N PHE A 187 -2.97 2.00 10.93
CA PHE A 187 -1.78 2.83 11.06
C PHE A 187 -2.06 4.04 11.94
N LYS A 188 -1.16 4.30 12.89
CA LYS A 188 -1.21 5.46 13.77
C LYS A 188 0.15 6.14 13.79
N THR A 189 0.21 7.40 13.38
CA THR A 189 1.44 8.18 13.51
C THR A 189 1.63 8.63 14.96
N ASN A 190 2.84 8.47 15.51
CA ASN A 190 3.18 8.96 16.84
C ASN A 190 3.96 10.26 16.75
N GLY A 191 3.76 11.15 17.74
CA GLY A 191 4.51 12.40 17.85
C GLY A 191 4.10 13.46 16.83
N LEU A 192 2.92 13.34 16.22
CA LEU A 192 2.37 14.38 15.35
C LEU A 192 2.19 15.68 16.14
N VAL A 193 3.06 16.65 15.89
CA VAL A 193 2.77 18.02 16.27
C VAL A 193 1.75 18.52 15.24
N ALA A 194 0.50 18.71 15.68
CA ALA A 194 -0.60 19.20 14.82
C ALA A 194 -0.29 20.53 14.10
N SER A 195 0.79 21.22 14.47
CA SER A 195 1.27 22.46 13.85
C SER A 195 2.05 22.27 12.55
N THR A 196 2.56 21.07 12.26
CA THR A 196 3.21 20.76 10.97
C THR A 196 2.29 19.86 10.18
N ALA A 197 1.87 20.29 8.98
CA ALA A 197 1.11 19.44 8.07
C ALA A 197 1.99 18.26 7.64
N LEU A 198 1.95 17.18 8.40
CA LEU A 198 2.72 15.97 8.16
C LEU A 198 1.91 15.05 7.25
N ALA A 199 2.55 14.55 6.19
CA ALA A 199 2.03 13.46 5.37
C ALA A 199 2.86 12.20 5.61
N VAL A 200 2.19 11.08 5.83
CA VAL A 200 2.78 9.74 5.91
C VAL A 200 2.57 9.08 4.56
N LEU A 201 3.65 8.63 3.94
CA LEU A 201 3.63 7.98 2.64
C LEU A 201 4.02 6.51 2.78
N PHE A 202 3.37 5.64 2.00
CA PHE A 202 3.64 4.22 1.88
C PHE A 202 3.80 3.84 0.41
N ASP A 203 4.64 2.85 0.17
CA ASP A 203 4.90 2.35 -1.18
C ASP A 203 5.32 0.88 -1.13
N ASN A 204 5.16 0.16 -2.25
CA ASN A 204 5.52 -1.24 -2.40
C ASN A 204 5.02 -2.11 -1.23
N LEU A 205 3.70 -2.12 -1.00
CA LEU A 205 3.12 -3.00 0.01
C LEU A 205 3.16 -4.43 -0.55
N ASP A 206 3.96 -5.28 0.09
CA ASP A 206 4.15 -6.68 -0.23
C ASP A 206 3.30 -7.52 0.73
N TYR A 207 2.32 -8.24 0.19
CA TYR A 207 1.40 -9.05 0.98
C TYR A 207 0.87 -10.25 0.19
N VAL A 208 0.30 -11.20 0.93
CA VAL A 208 -0.41 -12.35 0.37
C VAL A 208 -1.84 -12.30 0.83
N VAL A 209 -2.79 -12.44 -0.09
CA VAL A 209 -4.20 -12.59 0.25
C VAL A 209 -4.62 -14.05 0.13
N TYR A 210 -5.51 -14.47 1.02
CA TYR A 210 -6.12 -15.78 1.03
C TYR A 210 -7.59 -15.61 0.64
N LEU A 211 -8.02 -16.18 -0.48
CA LEU A 211 -9.34 -15.98 -1.03
C LEU A 211 -10.38 -16.91 -0.40
N LYS A 212 -11.63 -16.43 -0.30
CA LYS A 212 -12.82 -17.20 0.04
C LYS A 212 -13.10 -18.20 -1.10
N GLU A 213 -13.58 -19.39 -0.74
CA GLU A 213 -14.11 -20.37 -1.71
C GLU A 213 -15.45 -19.91 -2.30
#